data_AF-A0A0B8QG57-F1
#
_entry.id   AF-A0A0B8QG57-F1
#
_cell.length_a   1.000
_cell.length_b   1.000
_cell.length_c   1.000
_cell.angle_alpha   90.00
_cell.angle_beta   90.00
_cell.angle_gamma   90.00
#
_symmetry.space_group_name_H-M   'P 1'
#
loop_
_entity.id
_entity.type
_entity.pdbx_description
1 polymer ?
#
loop_
_entity_poly.entity_id
_entity_poly.type
_entity_poly.pdbx_seq_one_letter_code
_entity_poly.pdbx_strand_id
1 'polypeptide(L)'
;MIRTLLLISALLCSTFARAEENLPRYDKYSGLSGNISSIGSDSLAGIMTSWAEEFSAIYPSVNVQVHAAGSSTAVPALTEGTAQFGPMSREMQPSEIAAFEKEYGYEPLH
;
A
#
# COMPACT_ATOMS: atom_id res chain seq x y z
N MET A 1 39.28 25.00 -2.78
CA MET A 1 38.90 23.59 -3.03
C MET A 1 37.71 23.12 -2.20
N ILE A 2 37.52 23.57 -0.94
CA ILE A 2 36.36 23.19 -0.10
C ILE A 2 35.03 23.86 -0.55
N ARG A 3 35.06 25.09 -1.08
CA ARG A 3 33.86 25.82 -1.53
C ARG A 3 33.24 25.24 -2.81
N THR A 4 34.04 24.61 -3.66
CA THR A 4 33.59 23.98 -4.92
C THR A 4 32.91 22.63 -4.67
N LEU A 5 33.27 21.93 -3.59
CA LEU A 5 32.69 20.65 -3.21
C LEU A 5 31.25 20.79 -2.63
N LEU A 6 30.99 21.90 -1.92
CA LEU A 6 29.67 22.23 -1.36
C LEU A 6 28.61 22.53 -2.42
N LEU A 7 28.99 23.10 -3.57
CA LEU A 7 28.07 23.43 -4.65
C LEU A 7 27.59 22.20 -5.43
N ILE A 8 28.41 21.14 -5.52
CA ILE A 8 28.04 19.89 -6.21
C ILE A 8 27.08 19.06 -5.34
N SER A 9 27.24 19.11 -4.01
CA SER A 9 26.32 18.44 -3.08
C SER A 9 24.91 19.02 -3.10
N ALA A 10 24.75 20.33 -3.39
CA ALA A 10 23.45 20.96 -3.48
C ALA A 10 22.71 20.64 -4.79
N LEU A 11 23.43 20.43 -5.90
CA LEU A 11 22.80 20.09 -7.19
C LEU A 11 22.29 18.63 -7.26
N LEU A 12 22.94 17.70 -6.54
CA LEU A 12 22.51 16.30 -6.48
C LEU A 12 21.26 16.08 -5.61
N CYS A 13 20.92 17.04 -4.73
CA CYS A 13 19.75 16.96 -3.85
C CYS A 13 18.45 17.38 -4.57
N SER A 14 18.54 18.25 -5.57
CA SER A 14 17.37 18.86 -6.23
C SER A 14 16.61 17.95 -7.20
N THR A 15 17.14 16.76 -7.55
CA THR A 15 16.51 15.89 -8.55
C THR A 15 15.54 14.87 -7.97
N PHE A 16 15.55 14.62 -6.66
CA PHE A 16 14.61 13.69 -6.01
C PHE A 16 13.27 14.33 -5.62
N ALA A 17 13.15 15.66 -5.64
CA ALA A 17 11.96 16.38 -5.18
C ALA A 17 10.89 16.63 -6.27
N ARG A 18 11.05 16.08 -7.49
CA ARG A 18 10.18 16.40 -8.65
C ARG A 18 9.02 15.43 -8.85
N ALA A 19 8.42 14.94 -7.76
CA ALA A 19 7.23 14.08 -7.81
C ALA A 19 6.02 14.67 -7.08
N GLU A 20 6.17 15.83 -6.44
CA GLU A 20 5.23 16.30 -5.40
C GLU A 20 4.25 17.38 -5.86
N GLU A 21 4.02 17.57 -7.17
CA GLU A 21 3.44 18.87 -7.57
C GLU A 21 1.94 19.05 -7.34
N ASN A 22 1.11 18.01 -7.06
CA ASN A 22 -0.33 18.19 -6.75
C ASN A 22 -1.03 16.99 -6.04
N LEU A 23 -0.47 16.41 -4.97
CA LEU A 23 -1.22 15.41 -4.18
C LEU A 23 -2.12 16.09 -3.14
N PRO A 24 -3.37 15.63 -2.94
CA PRO A 24 -4.24 16.18 -1.89
C PRO A 24 -3.64 15.90 -0.51
N ARG A 25 -3.80 16.86 0.40
CA ARG A 25 -3.44 16.67 1.80
C ARG A 25 -4.38 15.63 2.41
N TYR A 26 -3.83 14.71 3.20
CA TYR A 26 -4.63 13.78 3.97
C TYR A 26 -5.28 14.49 5.18
N ASP A 27 -6.60 14.52 5.21
CA ASP A 27 -7.39 15.00 6.34
C ASP A 27 -7.80 13.82 7.24
N LYS A 28 -7.52 13.94 8.54
CA LYS A 28 -7.81 12.87 9.50
C LYS A 28 -9.31 12.75 9.77
N TYR A 29 -9.79 11.52 9.91
CA TYR A 29 -11.15 11.22 10.38
C TYR A 29 -11.15 10.87 11.87
N SER A 30 -12.14 11.33 12.62
CA SER A 30 -12.25 11.01 14.05
C SER A 30 -12.84 9.62 14.29
N GLY A 31 -12.34 8.92 15.31
CA GLY A 31 -12.99 7.71 15.84
C GLY A 31 -12.67 6.41 15.09
N LEU A 32 -11.69 6.40 14.18
CA LEU A 32 -11.23 5.17 13.55
C LEU A 32 -10.52 4.25 14.55
N SER A 33 -10.96 2.99 14.59
CA SER A 33 -10.37 1.92 15.40
C SER A 33 -10.64 0.56 14.77
N GLY A 34 -9.86 -0.45 15.13
CA GLY A 34 -10.07 -1.83 14.67
C GLY A 34 -8.81 -2.48 14.11
N ASN A 35 -8.99 -3.51 13.29
CA ASN A 35 -7.90 -4.24 12.65
C ASN A 35 -8.05 -4.18 11.13
N ILE A 36 -6.92 -4.01 10.45
CA ILE A 36 -6.80 -4.08 9.00
C ILE A 36 -5.80 -5.19 8.69
N SER A 37 -6.17 -6.13 7.84
CA SER A 37 -5.32 -7.18 7.30
C SER A 37 -5.07 -6.95 5.82
N SER A 38 -3.80 -6.94 5.42
CA SER A 38 -3.34 -6.83 4.04
C SER A 38 -2.53 -8.06 3.67
N ILE A 39 -2.97 -8.81 2.67
CA ILE A 39 -2.29 -10.03 2.20
C ILE A 39 -2.06 -9.94 0.70
N GLY A 40 -0.81 -10.02 0.22
CA GLY A 40 -0.55 -9.93 -1.22
C GLY A 40 0.92 -9.87 -1.65
N SER A 41 1.20 -9.03 -2.64
CA SER A 41 2.48 -8.93 -3.36
C SER A 41 3.70 -8.69 -2.46
N ASP A 42 4.75 -9.51 -2.62
CA ASP A 42 6.05 -9.27 -1.98
C ASP A 42 6.67 -7.95 -2.45
N SER A 43 6.48 -7.61 -3.74
CA SER A 43 7.13 -6.46 -4.34
C SER A 43 6.56 -5.14 -3.82
N LEU A 44 5.34 -5.19 -3.24
CA LEU A 44 4.68 -4.06 -2.59
C LEU A 44 4.83 -4.08 -1.06
N ALA A 45 5.53 -5.06 -0.48
CA ALA A 45 5.65 -5.24 0.97
C ALA A 45 6.21 -4.00 1.68
N GLY A 46 7.22 -3.37 1.09
CA GLY A 46 7.83 -2.15 1.64
C GLY A 46 6.83 -0.99 1.70
N ILE A 47 6.10 -0.74 0.61
CA ILE A 47 5.11 0.34 0.53
C ILE A 47 3.98 0.09 1.53
N MET A 48 3.44 -1.13 1.57
CA MET A 48 2.36 -1.48 2.49
C MET A 48 2.79 -1.39 3.95
N THR A 49 4.02 -1.79 4.27
CA THR A 49 4.58 -1.64 5.62
C THR A 49 4.72 -0.17 5.99
N SER A 50 5.30 0.67 5.13
CA SER A 50 5.43 2.10 5.40
C SER A 50 4.06 2.79 5.56
N TRP A 51 3.08 2.45 4.72
CA TRP A 51 1.72 2.95 4.90
C TRP A 51 1.07 2.46 6.20
N ALA A 52 1.28 1.19 6.58
CA ALA A 52 0.77 0.64 7.83
C ALA A 52 1.36 1.37 9.06
N GLU A 53 2.66 1.64 9.05
CA GLU A 53 3.36 2.37 10.12
C GLU A 53 2.83 3.80 10.25
N GLU A 54 2.80 4.55 9.15
CA GLU A 54 2.31 5.93 9.15
C GLU A 54 0.82 6.02 9.50
N PHE A 55 0.00 5.10 8.98
CA PHE A 55 -1.42 5.05 9.30
C PHE A 55 -1.67 4.73 10.78
N SER A 56 -0.89 3.82 11.36
CA SER A 56 -0.95 3.50 12.80
C SER A 56 -0.47 4.66 13.68
N ALA A 57 0.53 5.42 13.22
CA ALA A 57 0.95 6.66 13.89
C ALA A 57 -0.13 7.75 13.85
N ILE A 58 -0.87 7.84 12.73
CA ILE A 58 -2.00 8.74 12.57
C ILE A 58 -3.20 8.30 13.42
N TYR A 59 -3.46 6.99 13.49
CA TYR A 59 -4.59 6.35 14.20
C TYR A 59 -4.11 5.22 15.12
N PRO A 60 -3.68 5.52 16.36
CA PRO A 60 -3.13 4.51 17.28
C PRO A 60 -4.11 3.40 17.69
N SER A 61 -5.41 3.59 17.46
CA SER A 61 -6.46 2.60 17.73
C SER A 61 -6.72 1.65 16.55
N VAL A 62 -6.02 1.83 15.42
CA VAL A 62 -6.06 0.91 14.29
C VAL A 62 -4.79 0.07 14.27
N ASN A 63 -4.95 -1.24 14.21
CA ASN A 63 -3.86 -2.19 14.06
C ASN A 63 -3.82 -2.70 12.62
N VAL A 64 -2.70 -2.49 11.92
CA VAL A 64 -2.53 -2.93 10.54
C VAL A 64 -1.54 -4.09 10.49
N GLN A 65 -1.96 -5.21 9.90
CA GLN A 65 -1.16 -6.41 9.70
C GLN A 65 -0.87 -6.57 8.21
N VAL A 66 0.40 -6.73 7.86
CA VAL A 66 0.85 -6.90 6.47
C VAL A 66 1.49 -8.28 6.33
N HIS A 67 0.98 -9.07 5.39
CA HIS A 67 1.56 -10.32 4.94
C HIS A 67 1.82 -10.25 3.43
N ALA A 68 3.06 -10.48 3.03
CA ALA A 68 3.47 -10.30 1.64
C ALA A 68 4.08 -11.59 1.07
N ALA A 69 3.20 -12.52 0.68
CA ALA A 69 3.58 -13.84 0.16
C ALA A 69 3.45 -13.97 -1.38
N GLY A 70 3.12 -12.89 -2.08
CA GLY A 70 2.98 -12.82 -3.53
C GLY A 70 1.57 -12.46 -3.99
N SER A 71 1.44 -11.84 -5.18
CA SER A 71 0.15 -11.31 -5.68
C SER A 71 -0.94 -12.37 -5.79
N SER A 72 -0.59 -13.64 -6.09
CA SER A 72 -1.56 -14.74 -6.17
C SER A 72 -2.20 -15.12 -4.82
N THR A 73 -1.69 -14.60 -3.71
CA THR A 73 -2.25 -14.84 -2.37
C THR A 73 -3.34 -13.83 -2.01
N ALA A 74 -3.42 -12.70 -2.73
CA ALA A 74 -4.40 -11.64 -2.48
C ALA A 74 -5.83 -12.14 -2.68
N VAL A 75 -6.10 -12.82 -3.78
CA VAL A 75 -7.48 -13.17 -4.16
C VAL A 75 -8.09 -14.22 -3.25
N PRO A 76 -7.41 -15.33 -2.91
CA PRO A 76 -7.92 -16.24 -1.88
C PRO A 76 -8.17 -15.52 -0.55
N ALA A 77 -7.26 -14.62 -0.13
CA ALA A 77 -7.41 -13.91 1.13
C ALA A 77 -8.61 -12.94 1.15
N LEU A 78 -8.85 -12.24 0.03
CA LEU A 78 -10.03 -11.41 -0.16
C LEU A 78 -11.30 -12.27 -0.21
N THR A 79 -11.26 -13.37 -0.97
CA THR A 79 -12.43 -14.25 -1.14
C THR A 79 -12.86 -14.87 0.19
N GLU A 80 -11.90 -15.36 0.97
CA GLU A 80 -12.13 -15.99 2.29
C GLU A 80 -12.36 -14.96 3.41
N GLY A 81 -12.25 -13.66 3.12
CA GLY A 81 -12.45 -12.59 4.11
C GLY A 81 -11.34 -12.49 5.17
N THR A 82 -10.17 -13.11 4.94
CA THR A 82 -9.01 -13.05 5.84
C THR A 82 -8.17 -11.79 5.65
N ALA A 83 -8.38 -11.07 4.56
CA ALA A 83 -7.79 -9.76 4.29
C ALA A 83 -8.85 -8.75 3.84
N GLN A 84 -8.62 -7.47 4.15
CA GLN A 84 -9.39 -6.34 3.62
C GLN A 84 -8.70 -5.73 2.40
N PHE A 85 -7.37 -5.85 2.33
CA PHE A 85 -6.57 -5.38 1.21
C PHE A 85 -5.79 -6.53 0.60
N GLY A 86 -5.83 -6.61 -0.73
CA GLY A 86 -5.06 -7.57 -1.52
C GLY A 86 -4.11 -6.87 -2.48
N PRO A 87 -2.97 -6.31 -2.03
CA PRO A 87 -2.05 -5.60 -2.91
C PRO A 87 -1.51 -6.54 -4.00
N MET A 88 -1.61 -6.13 -5.26
CA MET A 88 -1.11 -6.91 -6.39
C MET A 88 -0.16 -6.06 -7.24
N SER A 89 1.02 -6.61 -7.58
CA SER A 89 2.00 -5.99 -8.48
C SER A 89 1.75 -6.28 -9.97
N ARG A 90 0.61 -6.92 -10.26
CA ARG A 90 0.11 -7.24 -11.59
C ARG A 90 -1.41 -7.21 -11.54
N GLU A 91 -2.03 -7.11 -12.70
CA GLU A 91 -3.47 -7.30 -12.82
C GLU A 91 -3.91 -8.69 -12.33
N MET A 92 -5.14 -8.74 -11.83
CA MET A 92 -5.80 -9.98 -11.48
C MET A 92 -6.08 -10.81 -12.73
N GLN A 93 -5.81 -12.11 -12.69
CA GLN A 93 -6.12 -13.00 -13.80
C GLN A 93 -7.64 -13.21 -13.92
N PRO A 94 -8.16 -13.50 -15.12
CA PRO A 94 -9.59 -13.78 -15.29
C PRO A 94 -10.10 -14.92 -14.39
N SER A 95 -9.27 -15.95 -14.14
CA SER A 95 -9.60 -17.06 -13.23
C SER A 95 -9.66 -16.62 -11.76
N GLU A 96 -8.83 -15.68 -11.36
CA GLU A 96 -8.81 -15.11 -10.01
C GLU A 96 -10.07 -14.23 -9.80
N ILE A 97 -10.41 -13.37 -10.77
CA ILE A 97 -11.65 -12.56 -10.75
C ILE A 97 -12.87 -13.48 -10.64
N ALA A 98 -12.98 -14.47 -11.53
CA ALA A 98 -14.10 -15.41 -11.54
C ALA A 98 -14.23 -16.19 -10.22
N ALA A 99 -13.11 -16.48 -9.54
CA ALA A 99 -13.14 -17.15 -8.24
C ALA A 99 -13.73 -16.26 -7.13
N PHE A 100 -13.42 -14.96 -7.15
CA PHE A 100 -14.02 -13.98 -6.22
C PHE A 100 -15.50 -13.73 -6.54
N GLU A 101 -15.83 -13.50 -7.81
CA GLU A 101 -17.22 -13.27 -8.26
C GLU A 101 -18.14 -14.44 -7.93
N LYS A 102 -17.63 -15.67 -8.01
CA LYS A 102 -18.40 -16.86 -7.65
C LYS A 102 -18.88 -16.82 -6.18
N GLU A 103 -18.10 -16.22 -5.29
CA GLU A 103 -18.44 -16.12 -3.87
C GLU A 103 -19.33 -14.91 -3.57
N TYR A 104 -19.01 -13.74 -4.14
CA TYR A 104 -19.66 -12.48 -3.78
C TYR A 104 -20.74 -11.99 -4.77
N GLY A 105 -20.77 -12.53 -5.98
CA GLY A 105 -21.71 -12.13 -7.04
C GLY A 105 -21.36 -10.82 -7.76
N TYR A 106 -20.16 -10.27 -7.54
CA TYR A 106 -19.64 -9.06 -8.20
C TYR A 106 -18.11 -9.08 -8.29
N GLU A 107 -17.53 -8.29 -9.20
CA GLU A 107 -16.07 -8.20 -9.41
C GLU A 107 -15.33 -7.62 -8.19
N PRO A 108 -14.10 -8.04 -7.89
CA PRO A 108 -13.28 -7.41 -6.85
C PRO A 108 -13.12 -5.92 -7.12
N LEU A 109 -13.17 -5.09 -6.08
CA LEU A 109 -12.87 -3.67 -6.18
C LEU A 109 -11.36 -3.46 -6.33
N HIS A 110 -10.94 -2.60 -7.27
CA HIS A 110 -9.55 -2.22 -7.55
C HIS A 110 -9.32 -0.73 -7.31
#